data_AF-A0A146LZT7-F1
#
_entry.id   AF-A0A146LZT7-F1
#
_cell.length_a   1.000
_cell.length_b   1.000
_cell.length_c   1.000
_cell.angle_alpha   90.00
_cell.angle_beta   90.00
_cell.angle_gamma   90.00
#
_symmetry.space_group_name_H-M   'P 1'
#
loop_
_entity.id
_entity.type
_entity.pdbx_description
1 polymer ?
#
loop_
_entity_poly.entity_id
_entity_poly.type
_entity_poly.pdbx_seq_one_letter_code
_entity_poly.pdbx_strand_id
1 'polypeptide(L)'
;DSNFLMIQSRSWLLFCSLLVIIHSVIDHKLKCAKGKFKVGNMTECLPYLSCADFQDIRILKLIGYGAVKWVFLASWNDVSIAVSSLKNPLYFDDFHAGLKVMKQLNPSRYVNQLVGYCEQENVYATEYQQMNNANILKYILGDLNRTVPLSKKLCINYIEILKFIHNSPIGMRLNCDSNSIEKILSQLLVTDELNLVL
;
A
#
# COMPACT_ATOMS: atom_id res chain seq x y z
N ASP A 1 25.48 -1.10 50.01
CA ASP A 1 24.36 -1.05 49.04
C ASP A 1 24.74 -1.45 47.60
N SER A 2 25.37 -2.61 47.45
CA SER A 2 25.81 -3.13 46.14
C SER A 2 24.73 -3.93 45.41
N ASN A 3 23.67 -4.34 46.12
CA ASN A 3 22.53 -5.08 45.56
C ASN A 3 21.50 -4.18 44.86
N PHE A 4 21.46 -2.88 45.16
CA PHE A 4 20.47 -1.96 44.56
C PHE A 4 20.86 -1.53 43.12
N LEU A 5 22.17 -1.40 42.86
CA LEU A 5 22.70 -1.02 41.54
C LEU A 5 22.63 -2.16 40.49
N MET A 6 22.70 -3.43 40.91
CA MET A 6 22.55 -4.58 40.00
C MET A 6 21.10 -4.84 39.55
N ILE A 7 20.11 -4.41 40.34
CA ILE A 7 18.69 -4.58 39.99
C ILE A 7 18.28 -3.55 38.93
N GLN A 8 18.79 -2.31 39.03
CA GLN A 8 18.56 -1.29 38.01
C GLN A 8 19.14 -1.69 36.65
N SER A 9 20.39 -2.16 36.57
CA SER A 9 21.02 -2.49 35.27
C SER A 9 20.34 -3.64 34.53
N ARG A 10 19.83 -4.65 35.27
CA ARG A 10 19.01 -5.74 34.71
C ARG A 10 17.66 -5.27 34.18
N SER A 11 17.06 -4.28 34.83
CA SER A 11 15.79 -3.67 34.41
C SER A 11 15.94 -2.90 33.08
N TRP A 12 17.02 -2.16 32.89
CA TRP A 12 17.33 -1.46 31.63
C TRP A 12 17.62 -2.43 30.48
N LEU A 13 18.35 -3.52 30.74
CA LEU A 13 18.61 -4.56 29.73
C LEU A 13 17.33 -5.29 29.33
N LEU A 14 16.44 -5.61 30.27
CA LEU A 14 15.11 -6.17 29.98
C LEU A 14 14.23 -5.17 29.21
N PHE A 15 14.29 -3.88 29.52
CA PHE A 15 13.54 -2.83 28.81
C PHE A 15 14.04 -2.63 27.37
N CYS A 16 15.36 -2.62 27.16
CA CYS A 16 15.96 -2.60 25.82
C CYS A 16 15.66 -3.89 25.05
N SER A 17 15.67 -5.05 25.71
CA SER A 17 15.26 -6.33 25.11
C SER A 17 13.79 -6.30 24.70
N LEU A 18 12.91 -5.73 25.54
CA LEU A 18 11.50 -5.53 25.22
C LEU A 18 11.33 -4.55 24.06
N LEU A 19 12.11 -3.46 23.98
CA LEU A 19 12.06 -2.49 22.88
C LEU A 19 12.56 -3.06 21.55
N VAL A 20 13.58 -3.93 21.60
CA VAL A 20 14.07 -4.69 20.44
C VAL A 20 13.04 -5.74 20.02
N ILE A 21 12.40 -6.44 20.97
CA ILE A 21 11.31 -7.37 20.69
C ILE A 21 10.08 -6.61 20.15
N ILE A 22 9.75 -5.42 20.66
CA ILE A 22 8.66 -4.59 20.13
C ILE A 22 9.01 -4.10 18.71
N HIS A 23 10.25 -3.70 18.43
CA HIS A 23 10.68 -3.37 17.08
C HIS A 23 10.65 -4.58 16.13
N SER A 24 11.09 -5.76 16.58
CA SER A 24 11.05 -6.97 15.75
C SER A 24 9.65 -7.58 15.61
N VAL A 25 8.74 -7.34 16.57
CA VAL A 25 7.31 -7.69 16.49
C VAL A 25 6.55 -6.72 15.58
N ILE A 26 7.02 -5.47 15.42
CA ILE A 26 6.48 -4.52 14.43
C ILE A 26 6.86 -4.93 12.98
N ASP A 27 7.93 -5.71 12.79
CA ASP A 27 8.36 -6.23 11.48
C ASP A 27 7.47 -7.38 10.95
N HIS A 28 6.46 -7.80 11.71
CA HIS A 28 5.60 -8.93 11.39
C HIS A 28 4.42 -8.63 10.43
N LYS A 29 4.51 -7.61 9.55
CA LYS A 29 3.36 -7.19 8.71
C LYS A 29 3.60 -7.04 7.21
N LEU A 30 4.70 -7.59 6.67
CA LEU A 30 4.84 -7.72 5.23
C LEU A 30 4.28 -9.07 4.78
N LYS A 31 3.28 -9.05 3.88
CA LYS A 31 2.64 -10.27 3.35
C LYS A 31 3.66 -11.20 2.66
N CYS A 32 4.68 -10.63 2.00
CA CYS A 32 5.70 -11.34 1.23
C CYS A 32 7.04 -10.59 1.19
N ALA A 33 8.12 -11.32 0.86
CA ALA A 33 9.42 -10.74 0.52
C ALA A 33 9.39 -9.94 -0.79
N LYS A 34 10.40 -9.08 -1.01
CA LYS A 34 10.52 -8.27 -2.23
C LYS A 34 10.54 -9.14 -3.48
N GLY A 35 9.84 -8.71 -4.53
CA GLY A 35 9.70 -9.46 -5.77
C GLY A 35 8.62 -10.55 -5.74
N LYS A 36 7.89 -10.68 -4.61
CA LYS A 36 6.81 -11.64 -4.44
C LYS A 36 5.52 -10.97 -3.96
N PHE A 37 4.39 -11.62 -4.24
CA PHE A 37 3.08 -11.16 -3.84
C PHE A 37 2.19 -12.30 -3.32
N LYS A 38 1.16 -11.92 -2.56
CA LYS A 38 0.12 -12.81 -2.05
C LYS A 38 -1.13 -11.97 -1.79
N VAL A 39 -2.19 -12.22 -2.53
CA VAL A 39 -3.45 -11.44 -2.50
C VAL A 39 -4.65 -12.37 -2.34
N GLY A 40 -5.77 -11.85 -1.82
CA GLY A 40 -6.97 -12.64 -1.56
C GLY A 40 -6.69 -13.84 -0.65
N ASN A 41 -7.17 -15.02 -1.05
CA ASN A 41 -7.07 -16.27 -0.29
C ASN A 41 -5.86 -17.13 -0.66
N MET A 42 -4.88 -16.59 -1.39
CA MET A 42 -3.63 -17.30 -1.67
C MET A 42 -3.00 -17.77 -0.35
N THR A 43 -2.35 -18.94 -0.34
CA THR A 43 -1.65 -19.47 0.85
C THR A 43 -0.16 -19.16 0.81
N GLU A 44 0.42 -19.09 -0.39
CA GLU A 44 1.85 -18.89 -0.63
C GLU A 44 2.14 -17.57 -1.35
N CYS A 45 3.37 -17.09 -1.20
CA CYS A 45 3.88 -15.94 -1.92
C CYS A 45 4.45 -16.36 -3.28
N LEU A 46 3.87 -15.86 -4.37
CA LEU A 46 4.34 -16.10 -5.72
C LEU A 46 5.27 -14.98 -6.21
N PRO A 47 6.19 -15.23 -7.16
CA PRO A 47 6.92 -14.17 -7.84
C PRO A 47 5.97 -13.17 -8.52
N TYR A 48 6.39 -11.92 -8.69
CA TYR A 48 5.63 -10.94 -9.47
C TYR A 48 5.30 -11.46 -10.87
N LEU A 49 4.05 -11.20 -11.31
CA LEU A 49 3.59 -11.55 -12.65
C LEU A 49 4.43 -10.83 -13.72
N SER A 50 4.85 -11.59 -14.71
CA SER A 50 5.61 -11.17 -15.89
C SER A 50 4.69 -10.88 -17.07
N CYS A 51 5.24 -10.38 -18.18
CA CYS A 51 4.47 -10.16 -19.42
C CYS A 51 3.75 -11.41 -19.95
N ALA A 52 4.31 -12.62 -19.73
CA ALA A 52 3.64 -13.86 -20.14
C ALA A 52 2.36 -14.08 -19.34
N ASP A 53 2.43 -13.88 -18.01
CA ASP A 53 1.28 -14.05 -17.12
C ASP A 53 0.17 -13.02 -17.40
N PHE A 54 0.51 -11.84 -17.92
CA PHE A 54 -0.47 -10.82 -18.30
C PHE A 54 -1.37 -11.23 -19.46
N GLN A 55 -0.98 -12.22 -20.27
CA GLN A 55 -1.83 -12.77 -21.33
C GLN A 55 -3.03 -13.55 -20.77
N ASP A 56 -2.90 -14.09 -19.57
CA ASP A 56 -3.96 -14.86 -18.90
C ASP A 56 -4.88 -14.00 -18.04
N ILE A 57 -4.61 -12.69 -17.93
CA ILE A 57 -5.42 -11.77 -17.12
C ILE A 57 -6.71 -11.42 -17.86
N ARG A 58 -7.85 -11.73 -17.24
CA ARG A 58 -9.17 -11.40 -17.78
C ARG A 58 -9.65 -10.06 -17.21
N ILE A 59 -9.71 -9.02 -18.04
CA ILE A 59 -10.30 -7.73 -17.68
C ILE A 59 -11.82 -7.90 -17.45
N LEU A 60 -12.32 -7.37 -16.33
CA LEU A 60 -13.73 -7.49 -15.95
C LEU A 60 -14.48 -6.17 -16.15
N LYS A 61 -14.00 -5.07 -15.55
CA LYS A 61 -14.64 -3.75 -15.65
C LYS A 61 -13.66 -2.62 -15.39
N LEU A 62 -13.94 -1.45 -15.98
CA LEU A 62 -13.26 -0.21 -15.61
C LEU A 62 -13.72 0.24 -14.22
N ILE A 63 -12.78 0.55 -13.32
CA ILE A 63 -13.07 0.96 -11.93
C ILE A 63 -12.52 2.33 -11.55
N GLY A 64 -11.68 2.93 -12.39
CA GLY A 64 -11.13 4.26 -12.17
C GLY A 64 -10.28 4.73 -13.34
N TYR A 65 -10.05 6.04 -13.42
CA TYR A 65 -9.15 6.63 -14.39
C TYR A 65 -8.63 7.97 -13.91
N GLY A 66 -7.49 8.38 -14.48
CA GLY A 66 -6.92 9.70 -14.27
C GLY A 66 -6.43 10.31 -15.58
N ALA A 67 -5.49 11.24 -15.48
CA ALA A 67 -4.75 11.75 -16.63
C ALA A 67 -3.83 10.65 -17.21
N VAL A 68 -3.11 9.96 -16.32
CA VAL A 68 -2.05 9.01 -16.68
C VAL A 68 -2.58 7.59 -16.98
N LYS A 69 -3.61 7.13 -16.26
CA LYS A 69 -3.94 5.69 -16.19
C LYS A 69 -5.42 5.41 -16.41
N TRP A 70 -5.70 4.28 -17.06
CA TRP A 70 -6.93 3.52 -16.87
C TRP A 70 -6.69 2.48 -15.78
N VAL A 71 -7.69 2.24 -14.92
CA VAL A 71 -7.63 1.21 -13.87
C VAL A 71 -8.82 0.29 -14.01
N PHE A 72 -8.55 -1.00 -14.18
CA PHE A 72 -9.53 -2.05 -14.39
C PHE A 72 -9.53 -3.04 -13.21
N LEU A 73 -10.71 -3.49 -12.80
CA LEU A 73 -10.83 -4.75 -12.08
C LEU A 73 -10.60 -5.88 -13.09
N ALA A 74 -9.75 -6.83 -12.74
CA ALA A 74 -9.44 -8.00 -13.53
C ALA A 74 -9.38 -9.26 -12.65
N SER A 75 -9.39 -10.43 -13.29
CA SER A 75 -9.17 -11.72 -12.65
C SER A 75 -7.92 -12.38 -13.21
N TRP A 76 -7.09 -12.91 -12.32
CA TRP A 76 -5.96 -13.79 -12.64
C TRP A 76 -6.07 -15.03 -11.77
N ASN A 77 -6.21 -16.22 -12.38
CA ASN A 77 -6.44 -17.49 -11.66
C ASN A 77 -7.54 -17.38 -10.58
N ASP A 78 -8.69 -16.80 -10.96
CA ASP A 78 -9.84 -16.54 -10.08
C ASP A 78 -9.58 -15.60 -8.89
N VAL A 79 -8.42 -14.96 -8.84
CA VAL A 79 -8.08 -13.92 -7.86
C VAL A 79 -8.31 -12.54 -8.46
N SER A 80 -9.01 -11.69 -7.71
CA SER A 80 -9.28 -10.31 -8.12
C SER A 80 -8.03 -9.43 -7.96
N ILE A 81 -7.66 -8.73 -9.03
CA ILE A 81 -6.54 -7.79 -9.08
C ILE A 81 -6.96 -6.50 -9.78
N ALA A 82 -6.23 -5.42 -9.54
CA ALA A 82 -6.40 -4.15 -10.23
C ALA A 82 -5.31 -3.98 -11.28
N VAL A 83 -5.68 -3.84 -12.56
CA VAL A 83 -4.74 -3.60 -13.67
C VAL A 83 -4.75 -2.14 -14.03
N SER A 84 -3.59 -1.49 -13.94
CA SER A 84 -3.35 -0.13 -14.40
C SER A 84 -2.67 -0.15 -15.77
N SER A 85 -3.24 0.57 -16.74
CA SER A 85 -2.70 0.70 -18.09
C SER A 85 -2.50 2.17 -18.45
N LEU A 86 -1.43 2.48 -19.19
CA LEU A 86 -1.17 3.82 -19.71
C LEU A 86 -2.36 4.29 -20.56
N LYS A 87 -2.94 5.44 -20.20
CA LYS A 87 -4.11 5.99 -20.89
C LYS A 87 -3.74 6.81 -22.12
N ASN A 88 -2.69 7.61 -22.03
CA ASN A 88 -2.25 8.49 -23.10
C ASN A 88 -0.72 8.46 -23.18
N PRO A 89 -0.13 8.18 -24.37
CA PRO A 89 1.32 8.17 -24.57
C PRO A 89 2.06 9.43 -24.12
N LEU A 90 1.39 10.59 -24.07
CA LEU A 90 1.97 11.83 -23.55
C LEU A 90 2.42 11.73 -22.08
N TYR A 91 1.86 10.80 -21.30
CA TYR A 91 2.21 10.56 -19.90
C TYR A 91 3.06 9.29 -19.71
N PHE A 92 3.77 8.85 -20.76
CA PHE A 92 4.64 7.67 -20.70
C PHE A 92 5.65 7.77 -19.55
N ASP A 93 6.37 8.89 -19.46
CA ASP A 93 7.38 9.10 -18.43
C ASP A 93 6.76 9.12 -17.02
N ASP A 94 5.62 9.78 -16.83
CA ASP A 94 4.90 9.79 -15.55
C ASP A 94 4.42 8.40 -15.13
N PHE A 95 3.93 7.60 -16.09
CA PHE A 95 3.49 6.23 -15.84
C PHE A 95 4.64 5.36 -15.34
N HIS A 96 5.77 5.38 -16.05
CA HIS A 96 6.95 4.59 -15.70
C HIS A 96 7.66 5.10 -14.46
N ALA A 97 7.68 6.42 -14.21
CA ALA A 97 8.16 6.99 -12.97
C ALA A 97 7.31 6.52 -11.77
N GLY A 98 5.98 6.51 -11.92
CA GLY A 98 5.06 5.97 -10.92
C GLY A 98 5.28 4.48 -10.65
N LEU A 99 5.43 3.66 -11.71
CA LEU A 99 5.72 2.24 -11.58
C LEU A 99 7.08 1.98 -10.90
N LYS A 100 8.11 2.76 -11.24
CA LYS A 100 9.43 2.67 -10.60
C LYS A 100 9.35 2.92 -9.09
N VAL A 101 8.63 3.96 -8.67
CA VAL A 101 8.40 4.24 -7.25
C VAL A 101 7.64 3.09 -6.59
N MET A 102 6.59 2.57 -7.24
CA MET A 102 5.81 1.43 -6.72
C MET A 102 6.66 0.17 -6.52
N LYS A 103 7.53 -0.19 -7.49
CA LYS A 103 8.48 -1.31 -7.39
C LYS A 103 9.48 -1.14 -6.25
N GLN A 104 9.87 0.10 -5.96
CA GLN A 104 10.88 0.40 -4.96
C GLN A 104 10.33 0.48 -3.54
N LEU A 105 9.10 0.98 -3.39
CA LEU A 105 8.41 1.07 -2.10
C LEU A 105 7.71 -0.23 -1.71
N ASN A 106 7.53 -1.17 -2.64
CA ASN A 106 7.05 -2.51 -2.34
C ASN A 106 8.20 -3.45 -1.90
N PRO A 107 7.96 -4.33 -0.90
CA PRO A 107 6.72 -4.46 -0.14
C PRO A 107 6.67 -3.43 1.02
N SER A 108 5.50 -2.83 1.26
CA SER A 108 5.26 -1.95 2.41
C SER A 108 3.79 -2.03 2.80
N ARG A 109 3.49 -1.96 4.10
CA ARG A 109 2.10 -1.88 4.60
C ARG A 109 1.40 -0.55 4.26
N TYR A 110 2.15 0.44 3.76
CA TYR A 110 1.66 1.77 3.43
C TYR A 110 1.47 1.99 1.92
N VAL A 111 1.86 1.02 1.08
CA VAL A 111 1.72 1.07 -0.37
C VAL A 111 0.93 -0.15 -0.81
N ASN A 112 -0.04 0.03 -1.71
CA ASN A 112 -0.82 -1.06 -2.24
C ASN A 112 0.10 -2.10 -2.89
N GLN A 113 -0.19 -3.38 -2.62
CA GLN A 113 0.72 -4.45 -2.97
C GLN A 113 0.85 -4.59 -4.49
N LEU A 114 2.08 -4.49 -5.00
CA LEU A 114 2.39 -4.81 -6.39
C LEU A 114 2.24 -6.31 -6.62
N VAL A 115 1.51 -6.68 -7.67
CA VAL A 115 1.28 -8.07 -8.09
C VAL A 115 2.18 -8.44 -9.26
N GLY A 116 2.39 -7.51 -10.19
CA GLY A 116 3.29 -7.72 -11.33
C GLY A 116 3.25 -6.57 -12.31
N TYR A 117 4.02 -6.68 -13.38
CA TYR A 117 4.11 -5.63 -14.39
C TYR A 117 4.63 -6.16 -15.73
N CYS A 118 4.23 -5.47 -16.80
CA CYS A 118 4.80 -5.61 -18.13
C CYS A 118 5.08 -4.22 -18.69
N GLU A 119 6.35 -3.79 -18.62
CA GLU A 119 6.76 -2.44 -19.03
C GLU A 119 6.63 -2.24 -20.54
N GLN A 120 6.85 -3.29 -21.33
CA GLN A 120 6.71 -3.30 -22.80
C GLN A 120 5.28 -2.96 -23.24
N GLU A 121 4.30 -3.44 -22.47
CA GLU A 121 2.87 -3.22 -22.73
C GLU A 121 2.30 -2.04 -21.93
N ASN A 122 3.14 -1.30 -21.19
CA ASN A 122 2.74 -0.18 -20.33
C ASN A 122 1.59 -0.53 -19.36
N VAL A 123 1.71 -1.68 -18.70
CA VAL A 123 0.72 -2.18 -17.74
C VAL A 123 1.38 -2.68 -16.44
N TYR A 124 0.68 -2.51 -15.33
CA TYR A 124 1.04 -3.16 -14.07
C TYR A 124 -0.21 -3.55 -13.27
N ALA A 125 -0.06 -4.52 -12.39
CA ALA A 125 -1.13 -5.07 -11.57
C ALA A 125 -0.84 -4.86 -10.09
N THR A 126 -1.86 -4.53 -9.31
CA THR A 126 -1.81 -4.43 -7.84
C THR A 126 -2.94 -5.22 -7.20
N GLU A 127 -2.87 -5.41 -5.88
CA GLU A 127 -4.00 -5.91 -5.10
C GLU A 127 -5.25 -5.06 -5.35
N TYR A 128 -6.39 -5.72 -5.56
CA TYR A 128 -7.68 -5.05 -5.70
C TYR A 128 -8.25 -4.74 -4.32
N GLN A 129 -8.56 -3.46 -4.07
CA GLN A 129 -9.21 -3.00 -2.84
C GLN A 129 -10.70 -2.77 -3.11
N GLN A 130 -11.58 -3.50 -2.43
CA GLN A 130 -13.02 -3.48 -2.72
C GLN A 130 -13.67 -2.12 -2.46
N MET A 131 -13.19 -1.43 -1.41
CA MET A 131 -13.70 -0.11 -1.03
C MET A 131 -13.24 1.01 -1.98
N ASN A 132 -12.33 0.72 -2.91
CA ASN A 132 -11.78 1.66 -3.88
C ASN A 132 -11.08 2.86 -3.18
N ASN A 133 -10.99 4.00 -3.85
CA ASN A 133 -10.29 5.18 -3.34
C ASN A 133 -11.03 5.84 -2.16
N ALA A 134 -10.28 6.60 -1.36
CA ALA A 134 -10.74 7.16 -0.10
C ALA A 134 -11.86 8.21 -0.22
N ASN A 135 -12.30 8.60 -1.43
CA ASN A 135 -13.53 9.37 -1.60
C ASN A 135 -14.76 8.61 -1.11
N ILE A 136 -14.71 7.28 -1.00
CA ILE A 136 -15.78 6.47 -0.42
C ILE A 136 -16.05 6.82 1.05
N LEU A 137 -15.06 7.37 1.77
CA LEU A 137 -15.16 7.66 3.21
C LEU A 137 -16.28 8.64 3.53
N LYS A 138 -16.65 9.55 2.61
CA LYS A 138 -17.79 10.46 2.80
C LYS A 138 -19.14 9.74 2.96
N TYR A 139 -19.25 8.51 2.47
CA TYR A 139 -20.44 7.67 2.61
C TYR A 139 -20.35 6.73 3.82
N ILE A 140 -19.13 6.34 4.20
CA ILE A 140 -18.89 5.44 5.35
C ILE A 140 -18.99 6.20 6.68
N LEU A 141 -18.54 7.45 6.70
CA LEU A 141 -18.52 8.31 7.89
C LEU A 141 -19.85 9.07 8.04
N GLY A 142 -20.95 8.33 8.13
CA GLY A 142 -22.32 8.90 8.23
C GLY A 142 -22.93 8.88 9.64
N ASP A 143 -22.39 8.11 10.58
CA ASP A 143 -22.90 7.95 11.96
C ASP A 143 -21.88 8.45 12.98
N LEU A 144 -22.20 9.54 13.68
CA LEU A 144 -21.28 10.29 14.56
C LEU A 144 -20.63 9.42 15.65
N ASN A 145 -21.33 8.42 16.20
CA ASN A 145 -20.82 7.57 17.28
C ASN A 145 -19.73 6.60 16.80
N ARG A 146 -19.78 6.17 15.53
CA ARG A 146 -18.75 5.34 14.89
C ARG A 146 -17.68 6.19 14.19
N THR A 147 -18.02 7.44 13.87
CA THR A 147 -17.18 8.34 13.08
C THR A 147 -15.94 8.80 13.84
N VAL A 148 -16.04 9.21 15.11
CA VAL A 148 -14.87 9.79 15.81
C VAL A 148 -13.71 8.79 15.95
N PRO A 149 -13.91 7.54 16.43
CA PRO A 149 -12.81 6.58 16.53
C PRO A 149 -12.22 6.20 15.17
N LEU A 150 -13.06 5.99 14.15
CA LEU A 150 -12.62 5.62 12.81
C LEU A 150 -11.86 6.78 12.14
N SER A 151 -12.39 8.01 12.21
CA SER A 151 -11.71 9.20 11.70
C SER A 151 -10.36 9.40 12.37
N LYS A 152 -10.27 9.24 13.71
CA LYS A 152 -8.99 9.31 14.42
C LYS A 152 -8.01 8.25 13.91
N LYS A 153 -8.46 7.00 13.73
CA LYS A 153 -7.65 5.90 13.17
C LYS A 153 -7.12 6.26 11.78
N LEU A 154 -7.99 6.71 10.87
CA LEU A 154 -7.64 7.05 9.49
C LEU A 154 -6.67 8.25 9.43
N CYS A 155 -6.86 9.27 10.27
CA CYS A 155 -5.92 10.39 10.39
C CYS A 155 -4.53 9.93 10.85
N ILE A 156 -4.45 9.07 11.87
CA ILE A 156 -3.18 8.50 12.33
C ILE A 156 -2.53 7.68 11.21
N ASN A 157 -3.30 6.83 10.54
CA ASN A 157 -2.81 6.02 9.43
C ASN A 157 -2.27 6.90 8.28
N TYR A 158 -2.95 8.00 7.93
CA TYR A 158 -2.47 8.92 6.90
C TYR A 158 -1.16 9.60 7.31
N ILE A 159 -1.02 10.01 8.58
CA ILE A 159 0.24 10.57 9.09
C ILE A 159 1.36 9.53 9.04
N GLU A 160 1.09 8.26 9.34
CA GLU A 160 2.06 7.18 9.20
C GLU A 160 2.51 6.99 7.74
N ILE A 161 1.58 7.07 6.78
CA ILE A 161 1.90 7.04 5.33
C ILE A 161 2.82 8.21 4.97
N LEU A 162 2.48 9.43 5.40
CA LEU A 162 3.31 10.62 5.17
C LEU A 162 4.71 10.45 5.77
N LYS A 163 4.79 9.96 7.00
CA LYS A 163 6.07 9.66 7.65
C LYS A 163 6.87 8.63 6.85
N PHE A 164 6.22 7.58 6.35
CA PHE A 164 6.86 6.56 5.52
C PHE A 164 7.43 7.15 4.22
N ILE A 165 6.66 7.94 3.46
CA ILE A 165 7.17 8.52 2.20
C ILE A 165 8.25 9.58 2.43
N HIS A 166 8.17 10.35 3.51
CA HIS A 166 9.20 11.35 3.85
C HIS A 166 10.52 10.70 4.29
N ASN A 167 10.48 9.46 4.79
CA ASN A 167 11.64 8.69 5.26
C ASN A 167 11.83 7.39 4.44
N SER A 168 11.44 7.40 3.17
CA SER A 168 11.38 6.19 2.37
C SER A 168 12.79 5.63 2.07
N PRO A 169 12.93 4.32 1.81
CA PRO A 169 14.22 3.71 1.48
C PRO A 169 14.85 4.23 0.18
N ILE A 170 14.10 5.00 -0.62
CA ILE A 170 14.55 5.63 -1.86
C ILE A 170 14.71 7.16 -1.74
N GLY A 171 14.98 7.61 -0.51
CA GLY A 171 15.09 9.02 -0.14
C GLY A 171 13.74 9.65 0.19
N MET A 172 13.77 10.92 0.57
CA MET A 172 12.56 11.70 0.84
C MET A 172 11.70 11.83 -0.42
N ARG A 173 10.40 11.52 -0.31
CA ARG A 173 9.40 11.67 -1.37
C ARG A 173 8.24 12.52 -0.89
N LEU A 174 7.58 13.20 -1.83
CA LEU A 174 6.39 14.02 -1.58
C LEU A 174 5.24 13.50 -2.45
N ASN A 175 4.02 13.54 -1.93
CA ASN A 175 2.83 13.28 -2.72
C ASN A 175 2.40 14.59 -3.41
N CYS A 176 2.88 14.83 -4.63
CA CYS A 176 2.68 16.10 -5.33
C CYS A 176 1.30 16.27 -5.98
N ASP A 177 0.56 15.18 -6.24
CA ASP A 177 -0.81 15.23 -6.81
C ASP A 177 -1.86 15.37 -5.70
N SER A 178 -1.70 16.41 -4.88
CA SER A 178 -2.43 16.64 -3.62
C SER A 178 -3.00 18.06 -3.49
N ASN A 179 -3.31 18.70 -4.62
CA ASN A 179 -3.75 20.10 -4.68
C ASN A 179 -5.18 20.36 -4.19
N SER A 180 -5.95 19.33 -3.85
CA SER A 180 -7.26 19.43 -3.21
C SER A 180 -7.54 18.20 -2.34
N ILE A 181 -8.53 18.29 -1.45
CA ILE A 181 -8.94 17.15 -0.60
C ILE A 181 -9.40 15.97 -1.49
N GLU A 182 -10.24 16.23 -2.50
CA GLU A 182 -10.70 15.19 -3.43
C GLU A 182 -9.52 14.52 -4.16
N LYS A 183 -8.51 15.31 -4.54
CA LYS A 183 -7.30 14.78 -5.16
C LYS A 183 -6.49 13.93 -4.20
N ILE A 184 -6.23 14.40 -2.98
CA ILE A 184 -5.56 13.60 -1.93
C ILE A 184 -6.28 12.26 -1.73
N LEU A 185 -7.61 12.28 -1.58
CA LEU A 185 -8.41 11.08 -1.35
C LEU A 185 -8.44 10.16 -2.57
N SER A 186 -8.34 10.69 -3.79
CA SER A 186 -8.26 9.89 -5.02
C SER A 186 -6.93 9.12 -5.16
N GLN A 187 -5.86 9.58 -4.51
CA GLN A 187 -4.54 8.91 -4.50
C GLN A 187 -4.40 7.85 -3.40
N LEU A 188 -5.42 7.64 -2.57
CA LEU A 188 -5.41 6.67 -1.47
C LEU A 188 -6.48 5.62 -1.71
N LEU A 189 -6.18 4.36 -1.40
CA LEU A 189 -7.17 3.28 -1.35
C LEU A 189 -7.54 2.95 0.10
N VAL A 190 -8.74 2.42 0.28
CA VAL A 190 -9.22 1.91 1.57
C VAL A 190 -9.20 0.39 1.56
N THR A 191 -8.50 -0.22 2.50
CA THR A 191 -8.48 -1.69 2.67
C THR A 191 -9.74 -2.18 3.37
N ASP A 192 -10.02 -3.48 3.28
CA ASP A 192 -11.17 -4.10 3.93
C ASP A 192 -11.13 -3.97 5.48
N GLU A 193 -9.93 -3.82 6.06
CA GLU A 193 -9.72 -3.51 7.49
C GLU A 193 -9.80 -2.01 7.82
N LEU A 194 -10.30 -1.18 6.89
CA LEU A 194 -10.43 0.27 7.02
C LEU A 194 -9.09 0.95 7.36
N ASN A 195 -8.06 0.62 6.60
CA ASN A 195 -6.78 1.33 6.59
C ASN A 195 -6.60 2.04 5.23
N LEU A 196 -5.77 3.06 5.20
CA LEU A 196 -5.34 3.78 4.01
C LEU A 196 -4.03 3.19 3.50
N VAL A 197 -3.90 3.09 2.19
CA VAL A 197 -2.66 2.79 1.46
C VAL A 197 -2.53 3.70 0.24
N LEU A 198 -1.29 3.99 -0.18
CA LEU A 198 -0.98 4.68 -1.44
C LEU A 198 -1.04 3.73 -2.64
#